data_AF-A0AAN0V9N8-F1
#
_entry.id   AF-A0AAN0V9N8-F1
#
_cell.length_a   1.000
_cell.length_b   1.000
_cell.length_c   1.000
_cell.angle_alpha   90.00
_cell.angle_beta   90.00
_cell.angle_gamma   90.00
#
_symmetry.space_group_name_H-M   'P 1'
#
loop_
_entity.id
_entity.type
_entity.pdbx_description
1 polymer ?
#
loop_
_entity_poly.entity_id
_entity_poly.type
_entity_poly.pdbx_seq_one_letter_code
_entity_poly.pdbx_strand_id
1 'polypeptide(L)' 'MVEAGEPLIQQAIEAMRKYHEAQDFGAPPEEVERLRLLAESLFEAVSDYQSRVIAKARGKDLPPMH' A
#
# COMPACT_ATOMS: atom_id res chain seq x y z
N MET A 1 19.47 5.80 6.19
CA MET A 1 18.18 5.20 6.60
C MET A 1 17.39 5.04 5.31
N VAL A 2 16.97 3.84 4.95
CA VAL A 2 15.98 3.69 3.87
C VAL A 2 14.73 4.41 4.36
N GLU A 3 14.25 5.42 3.63
CA GLU A 3 12.96 6.04 3.97
C GLU A 3 11.91 4.93 4.02
N ALA A 4 11.13 4.86 5.11
CA ALA A 4 10.16 3.79 5.33
C ALA A 4 9.13 3.64 4.19
N GLY A 5 9.02 4.63 3.30
CA GLY A 5 8.19 4.60 2.10
C GLY A 5 8.64 3.64 1.01
N GLU A 6 9.95 3.47 0.77
CA GLU A 6 10.41 2.61 -0.34
C GLU A 6 10.02 1.13 -0.14
N PRO A 7 10.22 0.53 1.05
CA PRO A 7 9.73 -0.82 1.33
C PRO A 7 8.20 -0.93 1.32
N LEU A 8 7.47 0.12 1.71
CA LEU A 8 6.01 0.13 1.72
C LEU A 8 5.43 0.14 0.30
N ILE A 9 6.01 0.94 -0.58
CA ILE A 9 5.65 1.00 -2.01
C ILE A 9 5.93 -0.35 -2.69
N GLN A 10 7.08 -0.98 -2.41
CA GLN A 10 7.41 -2.29 -2.95
C GLN A 10 6.41 -3.36 -2.52
N GLN A 11 6.01 -3.37 -1.24
CA GLN A 11 5.00 -4.30 -0.73
C GLN A 11 3.64 -4.10 -1.41
N ALA A 12 3.19 -2.86 -1.60
CA ALA A 12 1.94 -2.58 -2.31
C ALA A 12 1.97 -3.07 -3.76
N ILE A 13 3.08 -2.86 -4.48
CA ILE A 13 3.28 -3.34 -5.85
C ILE A 13 3.26 -4.87 -5.90
N GLU A 14 3.93 -5.54 -4.96
CA GLU A 14 3.96 -7.00 -4.91
C GLU A 14 2.58 -7.59 -4.61
N ALA A 15 1.83 -6.99 -3.68
CA ALA A 15 0.47 -7.43 -3.36
C ALA A 15 -0.48 -7.29 -4.56
N MET A 16 -0.39 -6.18 -5.29
CA MET A 16 -1.16 -5.98 -6.53
C MET A 16 -0.80 -7.01 -7.61
N ARG A 17 0.49 -7.33 -7.77
CA ARG A 17 0.93 -8.36 -8.72
C ARG A 17 0.34 -9.72 -8.37
N LYS A 18 0.44 -10.14 -7.10
CA LYS A 18 -0.12 -11.41 -6.62
C LYS A 18 -1.62 -11.48 -6.79
N TYR A 19 -2.33 -10.38 -6.52
CA TYR A 19 -3.77 -10.30 -6.76
C TYR A 19 -4.12 -10.53 -8.24
N HIS A 20 -3.46 -9.83 -9.17
CA HIS A 20 -3.71 -10.04 -10.60
C HIS A 20 -3.31 -11.43 -11.08
N GLU A 21 -2.18 -11.96 -10.63
CA GLU A 21 -1.78 -13.35 -10.92
C GLU A 21 -2.85 -14.33 -10.44
N ALA A 22 -3.37 -14.17 -9.21
CA ALA A 22 -4.43 -15.02 -8.69
C ALA A 22 -5.72 -14.94 -9.52
N GLN A 23 -6.06 -13.77 -10.05
CA GLN A 23 -7.19 -13.62 -10.97
C GLN A 23 -6.94 -14.32 -12.32
N ASP A 24 -5.76 -14.10 -12.91
CA ASP A 24 -5.39 -14.65 -14.22
C ASP A 24 -5.28 -16.18 -14.20
N PHE A 25 -4.81 -16.75 -13.08
CA PHE A 25 -4.72 -18.20 -12.90
C PHE A 25 -6.01 -18.84 -12.38
N GLY A 26 -7.08 -18.07 -12.17
CA GLY A 26 -8.36 -18.59 -11.68
C GLY A 26 -8.25 -19.21 -10.27
N ALA A 27 -7.46 -18.60 -9.39
CA ALA A 27 -7.35 -19.01 -8.00
C ALA A 27 -8.72 -18.99 -7.28
N PRO A 28 -8.85 -19.70 -6.15
CA PRO A 28 -10.08 -19.69 -5.37
C PRO A 28 -10.53 -18.25 -5.02
N PRO A 29 -11.84 -17.95 -5.06
CA PRO A 29 -12.36 -16.62 -4.76
C PRO A 29 -11.92 -16.07 -3.40
N GLU A 30 -11.76 -16.95 -2.41
CA GLU A 30 -11.31 -16.57 -1.06
C GLU A 30 -9.87 -16.07 -1.05
N GLU A 31 -8.99 -16.66 -1.87
CA GLU A 31 -7.60 -16.25 -1.99
C GLU A 31 -7.48 -14.94 -2.79
N VAL A 32 -8.27 -14.80 -3.86
CA VAL A 32 -8.36 -13.55 -4.63
C VAL A 32 -8.84 -12.40 -3.74
N GLU A 33 -9.87 -12.63 -2.93
CA GLU A 33 -10.40 -11.61 -2.02
C GLU A 33 -9.41 -11.25 -0.92
N ARG A 34 -8.71 -12.24 -0.35
CA ARG A 34 -7.64 -11.98 0.63
C ARG A 34 -6.53 -11.12 0.04
N LEU A 35 -6.10 -11.40 -1.18
CA LEU A 35 -5.06 -10.64 -1.87
C LEU A 35 -5.56 -9.23 -2.23
N ARG A 36 -6.83 -9.07 -2.60
CA ARG A 36 -7.47 -7.77 -2.81
C ARG A 36 -7.40 -6.91 -1.55
N LEU A 37 -7.86 -7.44 -0.41
CA LEU A 37 -7.86 -6.71 0.86
C LEU A 37 -6.45 -6.32 1.31
N LEU A 38 -5.46 -7.20 1.11
CA LEU A 38 -4.06 -6.89 1.39
C LEU A 38 -3.53 -5.76 0.50
N ALA A 39 -3.78 -5.84 -0.82
CA ALA A 39 -3.36 -4.82 -1.76
C ALA A 39 -4.01 -3.44 -1.44
N GLU A 40 -5.30 -3.43 -1.11
CA GLU A 40 -6.03 -2.22 -0.71
C GLU A 40 -5.46 -1.58 0.56
N SER A 41 -5.24 -2.38 1.61
CA SER A 41 -4.66 -1.90 2.87
C SER A 41 -3.25 -1.31 2.67
N LEU A 42 -2.41 -1.94 1.83
CA LEU A 42 -1.08 -1.43 1.53
C LEU A 42 -1.13 -0.14 0.71
N PHE A 43 -2.10 0.00 -0.20
CA PHE A 43 -2.27 1.21 -1.00
C PHE A 43 -2.73 2.40 -0.14
N GLU A 44 -3.60 2.16 0.84
CA GLU A 44 -3.99 3.16 1.84
C GLU A 44 -2.78 3.63 2.65
N ALA A 45 -1.96 2.70 3.15
CA ALA A 45 -0.74 3.02 3.88
C ALA A 45 0.27 3.83 3.03
N VAL A 46 0.43 3.49 1.74
CA VAL A 46 1.27 4.27 0.81
C VAL A 46 0.73 5.70 0.64
N SER A 47 -0.58 5.85 0.49
CA SER A 47 -1.25 7.15 0.31
C SER A 47 -1.07 8.05 1.53
N ASP A 48 -1.20 7.46 2.73
CA ASP A 48 -0.94 8.14 4.01
C ASP A 48 0.52 8.59 4.15
N TYR A 49 1.46 7.70 3.81
CA TYR A 49 2.88 8.02 3.84
C TYR A 49 3.19 9.19 2.89
N GLN A 50 2.75 9.10 1.63
CA GLN A 50 2.98 10.14 0.63
C GLN A 50 2.38 11.48 1.05
N SER A 51 1.17 11.46 1.62
CA SER A 51 0.51 12.66 2.15
C SER A 51 1.34 13.32 3.27
N ARG A 52 1.88 12.53 4.20
CA ARG A 52 2.76 13.02 5.27
C ARG A 52 4.07 13.59 4.74
N VAL A 53 4.70 12.92 3.78
CA VAL A 53 5.94 13.37 3.14
C VAL A 53 5.72 14.69 2.42
N ILE A 54 4.61 14.81 1.67
CA ILE A 54 4.24 16.05 0.98
C ILE A 54 3.94 17.17 1.97
N ALA A 55 3.25 16.89 3.07
CA ALA A 55 2.94 17.87 4.11
C ALA A 55 4.23 18.39 4.79
N LYS A 56 5.13 17.47 5.17
CA LYS A 56 6.46 17.80 5.70
C LYS A 56 7.28 18.63 4.71
N ALA A 57 7.32 18.24 3.43
CA ALA A 57 8.03 18.98 2.39
C ALA A 57 7.46 20.40 2.17
N ARG A 58 6.16 20.60 2.42
CA ARG A 58 5.47 21.90 2.34
C ARG A 58 5.56 22.73 3.63
N GLY A 59 6.24 22.25 4.67
CA GLY A 59 6.32 22.93 5.97
C GLY A 59 5.01 22.96 6.75
N LYS A 60 4.08 22.05 6.45
CA LYS A 60 2.82 21.87 7.18
C LYS A 60 2.92 20.57 7.99
N ASP A 61 3.23 20.67 9.29
CA ASP A 61 3.13 19.51 10.18
C ASP A 61 1.65 19.08 10.27
N LEU A 62 1.34 17.86 9.84
CA LEU A 62 0.02 17.25 10.04
C LEU A 62 -0.12 16.82 11.51
N PRO A 63 -1.28 17.04 12.15
CA PRO A 63 -1.50 16.57 13.51
C PRO A 63 -1.41 15.04 13.59
N PRO A 64 -0.97 14.47 14.72
CA PRO A 64 -0.97 13.03 14.92
C PRO A 64 -2.41 12.50 14.87
N MET A 65 -2.63 11.44 14.08
CA MET A 65 -3.88 10.66 14.14
C MET A 65 -3.85 9.84 15.45
N HIS A 66 -4.91 10.01 16.25
CA HIS A 66 -5.16 9.30 17.51
C HIS A 66 -5.58 7.85 17.29
#